data_AF-A0A0P9HYE5-F1
#
_entry.id   AF-A0A0P9HYE5-F1
#
_cell.length_a   1.000
_cell.length_b   1.000
_cell.length_c   1.000
_cell.angle_alpha   90.00
_cell.angle_beta   90.00
_cell.angle_gamma   90.00
#
_symmetry.space_group_name_H-M   'P 1'
#
loop_
_entity.id
_entity.type
_entity.pdbx_description
1 polymer ?
#
loop_
_entity_poly.entity_id
_entity_poly.type
_entity_poly.pdbx_seq_one_letter_code
_entity_poly.pdbx_strand_id
1 'polypeptide(L)'
;MPRYDPTYSPPAPILKVTVSNPHKPEVEGIEEEALIDSGAFMTAIPKDFVKKLKILPAGEVEGVKGHKGKGQNHLIYFVDVSFNGYSFYTEVMAVKRKNVLIGRDILNQLKLILDGKNLNFDILDPP
;
A
#
# COMPACT_ATOMS: atom_id res chain seq x y z
N MET A 1 10.13 18.02 1.56
CA MET A 1 9.58 17.13 0.52
C MET A 1 10.44 15.89 0.40
N PRO A 2 9.87 14.69 0.63
CA PRO A 2 10.51 13.41 0.34
C PRO A 2 11.02 13.33 -1.11
N ARG A 3 12.11 12.58 -1.31
CA ARG A 3 12.67 12.32 -2.64
C ARG A 3 12.28 10.94 -3.14
N TYR A 4 12.25 10.79 -4.45
CA TYR A 4 12.12 9.49 -5.09
C TYR A 4 13.35 8.64 -4.74
N ASP A 5 13.14 7.34 -4.60
CA ASP A 5 14.22 6.39 -4.42
C ASP A 5 14.89 6.11 -5.77
N PRO A 6 16.19 6.44 -5.93
CA PRO A 6 16.92 6.24 -7.18
C PRO A 6 17.35 4.78 -7.41
N THR A 7 17.17 3.87 -6.45
CA THR A 7 17.46 2.44 -6.62
C THR A 7 16.43 1.73 -7.51
N TYR A 8 15.26 2.34 -7.68
CA TYR A 8 14.27 1.96 -8.67
C TYR A 8 14.62 2.53 -10.05
N SER A 9 14.25 1.81 -11.12
CA SER A 9 14.44 2.26 -12.50
C SER A 9 13.12 2.19 -13.29
N PRO A 10 12.47 3.33 -13.61
CA PRO A 10 12.86 4.69 -13.21
C PRO A 10 12.77 4.92 -11.69
N PRO A 11 13.40 5.98 -11.13
CA PRO A 11 13.25 6.32 -9.72
C PRO A 11 11.78 6.41 -9.33
N ALA A 12 11.46 5.99 -8.11
CA ALA A 12 10.08 5.80 -7.69
C ALA A 12 9.74 6.56 -6.39
N PRO A 13 8.52 7.06 -6.23
CA PRO A 13 8.06 7.62 -4.97
C PRO A 13 7.82 6.49 -3.95
N ILE A 14 8.70 6.38 -2.96
CA ILE A 14 8.66 5.37 -1.89
C ILE A 14 8.46 6.07 -0.55
N LEU A 15 7.65 5.48 0.33
CA LEU A 15 7.56 5.88 1.74
C LEU A 15 7.60 4.67 2.66
N LYS A 16 8.00 4.88 3.92
CA LYS A 16 7.93 3.83 4.94
C LYS A 16 6.52 3.78 5.52
N VAL A 17 5.95 2.58 5.56
CA VAL A 17 4.63 2.32 6.15
C VAL A 17 4.76 1.30 7.25
N THR A 18 3.80 1.34 8.18
CA THR A 18 3.55 0.24 9.11
C THR A 18 2.22 -0.40 8.74
N VAL A 19 2.21 -1.71 8.56
CA VAL A 19 1.00 -2.51 8.37
C VAL A 19 0.76 -3.34 9.62
N SER A 20 -0.40 -3.20 10.25
CA SER A 20 -0.77 -3.94 11.46
C SER A 20 -2.14 -4.61 11.33
N ASN A 21 -2.40 -5.56 12.23
CA ASN A 21 -3.69 -6.21 12.33
C ASN A 21 -4.58 -5.45 13.35
N PRO A 22 -5.64 -4.76 12.90
CA PRO A 22 -6.50 -3.96 13.79
C PRO A 22 -7.22 -4.82 14.84
N HIS A 23 -7.40 -6.11 14.57
CA HIS A 23 -8.08 -7.05 15.45
C HIS A 23 -7.13 -7.81 16.40
N LYS A 24 -5.81 -7.59 16.28
CA LYS A 24 -4.77 -8.22 17.11
C LYS A 24 -3.69 -7.21 17.50
N PRO A 25 -4.02 -6.23 18.36
CA PRO A 25 -3.09 -5.17 18.74
C PRO A 25 -1.84 -5.68 19.48
N GLU A 26 -1.86 -6.91 19.98
CA GLU A 26 -0.70 -7.57 20.58
C GLU A 26 0.33 -8.07 19.57
N VAL A 27 -0.03 -8.15 18.28
CA VAL A 27 0.88 -8.52 17.20
C VAL A 27 1.51 -7.24 16.66
N GLU A 28 2.84 -7.14 16.79
CA GLU A 28 3.61 -6.00 16.28
C GLU A 28 3.38 -5.80 14.77
N GLY A 29 3.18 -4.53 14.38
CA GLY A 29 3.07 -4.14 12.98
C GLY A 29 4.38 -4.38 12.22
N ILE A 30 4.27 -4.56 10.90
CA ILE A 30 5.44 -4.71 10.04
C ILE A 30 5.74 -3.36 9.39
N GLU A 31 6.92 -2.82 9.67
CA GLU A 31 7.48 -1.69 8.91
C GLU A 31 8.03 -2.19 7.57
N GLU A 32 7.66 -1.53 6.48
CA GLU A 32 8.11 -1.88 5.13
C GLU A 32 8.13 -0.65 4.21
N GLU A 33 8.88 -0.75 3.11
CA GLU A 33 8.78 0.23 2.03
C GLU A 33 7.46 0.07 1.27
N ALA A 34 6.87 1.19 0.88
CA ALA A 34 5.67 1.22 0.07
C ALA A 34 5.84 2.08 -1.17
N LEU A 35 5.49 1.50 -2.33
CA LEU A 35 5.42 2.23 -3.58
C LEU A 35 4.09 2.99 -3.65
N ILE A 36 4.14 4.28 -3.97
CA ILE A 36 2.95 5.08 -4.26
C ILE A 36 2.54 4.82 -5.71
N ASP A 37 1.32 4.34 -5.93
CA ASP A 37 0.82 3.99 -7.26
C ASP A 37 -0.64 4.44 -7.46
N SER A 38 -0.82 5.61 -8.07
CA SER A 38 -2.15 6.10 -8.44
C SER A 38 -2.81 5.28 -9.55
N GLY A 39 -2.05 4.41 -10.25
CA GLY A 39 -2.57 3.43 -11.20
C GLY A 39 -3.24 2.24 -10.51
N ALA A 40 -2.92 1.97 -9.25
CA ALA A 40 -3.49 0.87 -8.50
C ALA A 40 -4.89 1.17 -7.99
N PHE A 41 -5.83 0.25 -8.24
CA PHE A 41 -7.21 0.35 -7.75
C PHE A 41 -7.31 0.29 -6.22
N MET A 42 -6.52 -0.58 -5.59
CA MET A 42 -6.54 -0.87 -4.16
C MET A 42 -5.12 -1.11 -3.66
N THR A 43 -4.89 -0.85 -2.39
CA THR A 43 -3.63 -1.09 -1.69
C THR A 43 -3.31 -2.59 -1.63
N ALA A 44 -2.05 -2.94 -1.84
CA ALA A 44 -1.61 -4.33 -1.86
C ALA A 44 -0.43 -4.57 -0.92
N ILE A 45 -0.50 -5.64 -0.14
CA ILE A 45 0.55 -6.03 0.81
C ILE A 45 1.26 -7.31 0.34
N PRO A 46 2.52 -7.54 0.76
CA PRO A 46 3.19 -8.82 0.57
C PRO A 46 2.39 -9.99 1.16
N LYS A 47 2.27 -11.10 0.42
CA LYS A 47 1.46 -12.25 0.83
C LYS A 47 1.88 -12.87 2.17
N ASP A 48 3.16 -12.76 2.54
CA ASP A 48 3.68 -13.27 3.81
C ASP A 48 3.23 -12.44 5.03
N PHE A 49 2.78 -11.19 4.84
CA PHE A 49 2.26 -10.35 5.92
C PHE A 49 1.01 -10.97 6.54
N VAL A 50 0.15 -11.58 5.73
CA VAL A 50 -1.08 -12.25 6.20
C VAL A 50 -0.76 -13.27 7.31
N LYS A 51 0.28 -14.09 7.09
CA LYS A 51 0.70 -15.10 8.07
C LYS A 51 1.35 -14.45 9.29
N LYS A 52 2.27 -13.50 9.08
CA LYS A 52 3.03 -12.84 10.16
C LYS A 52 2.11 -12.04 11.10
N LEU A 53 1.17 -11.29 10.53
CA LEU A 53 0.19 -10.47 11.23
C LEU A 53 -1.05 -11.26 11.68
N LYS A 54 -1.13 -12.55 11.37
CA LYS A 54 -2.25 -13.45 11.71
C LYS A 54 -3.62 -12.89 11.26
N ILE A 55 -3.66 -12.31 10.06
CA ILE A 55 -4.87 -11.68 9.50
C ILE A 55 -5.76 -12.76 8.87
N LEU A 56 -7.06 -12.67 9.12
CA LEU A 56 -8.05 -13.57 8.52
C LEU A 56 -8.58 -12.96 7.21
N PRO A 57 -8.89 -13.79 6.20
CA PRO A 57 -9.51 -13.29 4.97
C PRO A 57 -10.88 -12.70 5.27
N ALA A 58 -11.18 -11.55 4.67
CA ALA A 58 -12.45 -10.84 4.80
C ALA A 58 -13.40 -11.13 3.63
N GLY A 59 -12.86 -11.55 2.48
CA GLY A 59 -13.63 -11.84 1.27
C GLY A 59 -12.74 -12.06 0.06
N GLU A 60 -13.32 -11.93 -1.13
CA GLU A 60 -12.63 -12.02 -2.41
C GLU A 60 -13.02 -10.85 -3.33
N VAL A 61 -12.08 -10.39 -4.14
CA VAL A 61 -12.31 -9.46 -5.25
C VAL A 61 -12.04 -10.18 -6.57
N GLU A 62 -13.00 -10.11 -7.48
CA GLU A 62 -12.95 -10.82 -8.76
C GLU A 62 -12.37 -9.97 -9.89
N GLY A 63 -11.73 -10.64 -10.86
CA GLY A 63 -11.38 -10.01 -12.13
C GLY A 63 -10.31 -8.92 -12.05
N VAL A 64 -9.56 -8.81 -10.95
CA VAL A 64 -8.48 -7.84 -10.80
C VAL A 64 -7.36 -8.18 -11.78
N LYS A 65 -6.94 -7.18 -12.56
CA LYS A 65 -5.91 -7.31 -13.58
C LYS A 65 -4.69 -6.48 -13.19
N GLY A 66 -3.55 -7.13 -13.06
CA GLY A 66 -2.27 -6.43 -13.13
C GLY A 66 -1.98 -5.94 -14.55
N HIS A 67 -0.98 -5.07 -14.70
CA HIS A 67 -0.62 -4.42 -15.97
C HIS A 67 -0.42 -5.36 -17.18
N LYS A 68 -0.08 -6.64 -16.97
CA LYS A 68 0.19 -7.62 -18.05
C LYS A 68 -0.65 -8.90 -17.97
N GLY A 69 -1.71 -8.94 -17.15
CA GLY A 69 -2.36 -10.19 -16.76
C GLY A 69 -3.80 -10.39 -17.23
N LYS A 70 -4.22 -11.66 -17.28
CA LYS A 70 -5.65 -12.03 -17.24
C LYS A 70 -6.21 -11.72 -15.85
N GLY A 71 -7.52 -11.47 -15.76
CA GLY A 71 -8.18 -11.19 -14.49
C GLY A 71 -8.03 -12.39 -13.55
N GLN A 72 -7.66 -12.11 -12.30
CA GLN A 72 -7.50 -13.10 -11.24
C GLN A 72 -8.36 -12.70 -10.05
N ASN A 73 -8.80 -13.70 -9.29
CA ASN A 73 -9.48 -13.49 -8.03
C ASN A 73 -8.43 -13.37 -6.92
N HIS A 74 -8.62 -12.41 -6.02
CA HIS A 74 -7.72 -12.16 -4.91
C HIS A 74 -8.48 -12.14 -3.59
N LEU A 75 -7.92 -12.76 -2.55
CA LEU A 75 -8.41 -12.59 -1.19
C LEU A 75 -8.14 -11.16 -0.72
N ILE A 76 -9.13 -10.59 -0.05
CA ILE A 76 -9.04 -9.28 0.61
C ILE A 76 -8.96 -9.45 2.13
N TYR A 77 -8.32 -8.49 2.78
CA TYR A 77 -8.01 -8.50 4.20
C TYR A 77 -8.19 -7.09 4.78
N PHE A 78 -8.68 -6.96 6.01
CA PHE A 78 -8.69 -5.68 6.72
C PHE A 78 -7.40 -5.50 7.50
N VAL A 79 -6.76 -4.34 7.32
CA VAL A 79 -5.54 -3.94 8.02
C VAL A 79 -5.60 -2.46 8.40
N ASP A 80 -4.75 -2.08 9.36
CA ASP A 80 -4.37 -0.68 9.53
C ASP A 80 -3.08 -0.45 8.74
N VAL A 81 -3.08 0.58 7.91
CA VAL A 81 -1.90 1.11 7.22
C VAL A 81 -1.61 2.50 7.76
N SER A 82 -0.42 2.72 8.31
CA SER A 82 -0.02 4.03 8.83
C SER A 82 1.31 4.51 8.27
N PHE A 83 1.40 5.82 8.08
CA PHE A 83 2.60 6.52 7.63
C PHE A 83 2.44 8.03 7.82
N ASN A 84 3.54 8.75 8.05
CA ASN A 84 3.55 10.22 8.21
C ASN A 84 2.50 10.77 9.20
N GLY A 85 2.17 10.01 10.25
CA GLY A 85 1.13 10.38 11.23
C GLY A 85 -0.31 10.12 10.78
N TYR A 86 -0.53 9.64 9.55
CA TYR A 86 -1.82 9.18 9.06
C TYR A 86 -2.02 7.70 9.37
N SER A 87 -3.28 7.30 9.56
CA SER A 87 -3.67 5.90 9.76
C SER A 87 -4.97 5.60 9.03
N PHE A 88 -4.99 4.49 8.30
CA PHE A 88 -6.12 4.08 7.46
C PHE A 88 -6.50 2.64 7.79
N TYR A 89 -7.71 2.45 8.29
CA TYR A 89 -8.35 1.14 8.33
C TYR A 89 -8.93 0.85 6.94
N THR A 90 -8.36 -0.10 6.20
CA THR A 90 -8.75 -0.35 4.79
C THR A 90 -8.69 -1.82 4.41
N GLU A 91 -9.37 -2.16 3.32
CA GLU A 91 -9.25 -3.45 2.64
C GLU A 91 -8.00 -3.46 1.76
N VAL A 92 -7.22 -4.55 1.85
CA VAL A 92 -6.02 -4.75 1.04
C VAL A 92 -6.02 -6.12 0.37
N MET A 93 -5.38 -6.19 -0.80
CA MET A 93 -5.06 -7.47 -1.43
C MET A 93 -3.72 -8.01 -0.96
N ALA A 94 -3.64 -9.31 -0.69
CA ALA A 94 -2.37 -9.99 -0.44
C ALA A 94 -1.82 -10.60 -1.74
N VAL A 95 -0.69 -10.09 -2.23
CA VAL A 95 -0.09 -10.52 -3.50
C VAL A 95 1.39 -10.87 -3.36
N LYS A 96 1.93 -11.65 -4.29
CA LYS A 96 3.35 -12.01 -4.30
C LYS A 96 4.19 -10.82 -4.75
N ARG A 97 4.65 -10.00 -3.81
CA ARG A 97 5.51 -8.83 -4.01
C ARG A 97 6.42 -8.62 -2.79
N LYS A 98 7.45 -7.78 -2.93
CA LYS A 98 8.41 -7.48 -1.85
C LYS A 98 7.96 -6.32 -0.95
N ASN A 99 7.50 -5.24 -1.57
CA ASN A 99 7.12 -4.00 -0.89
C ASN A 99 5.59 -3.86 -0.83
N VAL A 100 5.08 -2.96 0.00
CA VAL A 100 3.67 -2.54 -0.02
C VAL A 100 3.41 -1.68 -1.27
N LEU A 101 2.16 -1.62 -1.73
CA LEU A 101 1.68 -0.69 -2.75
C LEU A 101 0.53 0.12 -2.18
N ILE A 102 0.69 1.44 -2.09
CA ILE A 102 -0.40 2.34 -1.67
C ILE A 102 -1.19 2.74 -2.91
N GLY A 103 -2.44 2.29 -2.98
CA GLY A 103 -3.34 2.49 -4.10
C GLY A 103 -4.35 3.62 -3.87
N ARG A 104 -5.28 3.78 -4.81
CA ARG A 104 -6.27 4.87 -4.79
C ARG A 104 -7.26 4.81 -3.63
N ASP A 105 -7.48 3.66 -3.02
CA ASP A 105 -8.29 3.50 -1.80
C ASP A 105 -7.78 4.36 -0.64
N ILE A 106 -6.46 4.46 -0.47
CA ILE A 106 -5.82 5.37 0.50
C ILE A 106 -5.54 6.72 -0.17
N LEU A 107 -4.96 6.75 -1.37
CA LEU A 107 -4.49 8.00 -1.98
C LEU A 107 -5.62 8.99 -2.28
N ASN A 108 -6.86 8.54 -2.49
CA ASN A 108 -7.99 9.46 -2.71
C ASN A 108 -8.45 10.17 -1.43
N GLN A 109 -7.95 9.77 -0.25
CA GLN A 109 -8.20 10.45 1.03
C GLN A 109 -7.15 11.54 1.31
N LEU A 110 -6.16 11.69 0.43
CA LEU A 110 -5.02 12.58 0.59
C LEU A 110 -4.82 13.40 -0.69
N LYS A 111 -4.06 14.49 -0.58
CA LYS A 111 -3.50 15.20 -1.72
C LYS A 111 -2.06 14.73 -1.95
N LEU A 112 -1.85 14.02 -3.05
CA LEU A 112 -0.53 13.60 -3.52
C LEU A 112 -0.03 14.52 -4.64
N ILE A 113 1.20 15.00 -4.53
CA ILE A 113 1.91 15.72 -5.59
C ILE A 113 3.13 14.91 -6.00
N LEU A 114 3.25 14.59 -7.29
CA LEU A 114 4.38 13.88 -7.86
C LEU A 114 5.15 14.82 -8.82
N ASP A 115 6.34 15.27 -8.42
CA ASP A 115 7.24 16.04 -9.28
C ASP A 115 8.32 15.13 -9.85
N GLY A 116 7.99 14.48 -10.97
CA GLY A 116 8.89 13.55 -11.65
C GLY A 116 10.11 14.21 -12.29
N LYS A 117 10.10 15.53 -12.55
CA LYS A 117 11.29 16.22 -13.10
C LYS A 117 12.32 16.49 -12.01
N ASN A 118 11.87 16.88 -10.82
CA ASN A 118 12.74 17.16 -9.69
C ASN A 118 12.90 15.97 -8.72
N LEU A 119 12.32 14.81 -9.06
CA LEU A 119 12.39 13.56 -8.29
C LEU A 119 11.98 13.74 -6.82
N ASN A 120 10.88 14.47 -6.60
CA ASN A 120 10.32 14.68 -5.27
C ASN A 120 8.80 14.49 -5.28
N PHE A 121 8.25 14.24 -4.09
CA PHE A 121 6.80 14.16 -3.91
C PHE A 121 6.38 14.84 -2.61
N ASP A 122 5.08 15.08 -2.49
CA ASP A 122 4.46 15.60 -1.29
C ASP A 122 3.13 14.90 -1.00
N ILE A 123 2.80 14.74 0.27
CA ILE A 123 1.56 14.13 0.75
C ILE A 123 0.98 15.07 1.79
N LEU A 124 -0.27 15.50 1.56
CA LEU A 124 -0.96 16.47 2.39
C LEU A 124 -2.38 15.95 2.68
N ASP A 125 -2.93 16.34 3.82
CA ASP A 125 -4.34 16.14 4.17
C ASP A 125 -5.02 17.52 4.24
N PRO A 126 -5.60 18.01 3.12
CA PRO A 126 -6.26 19.30 3.09
C PRO A 126 -7.59 19.28 3.87
N PRO A 127 -8.01 20.41 4.45
CA PRO A 127 -9.27 20.52 5.20
C PRO A 127 -10.52 20.33 4.34
#